data_AF-A0A537TE44-F1
#
_entry.id   AF-A0A537TE44-F1
#
_cell.length_a   1.000
_cell.length_b   1.000
_cell.length_c   1.000
_cell.angle_alpha   90.00
_cell.angle_beta   90.00
_cell.angle_gamma   90.00
#
_symmetry.space_group_name_H-M   'P 1'
#
loop_
_entity.id
_entity.type
_entity.pdbx_description
1 polymer ?
#
loop_
_entity_poly.entity_id
_entity_poly.type
_entity_poly.pdbx_seq_one_letter_code
_entity_poly.pdbx_strand_id
1 'polypeptide(L)' 'MAKVPINDPKHWRDRAEEARTLADELTDPDAKRRMLRIADDYEELAKRAERRLAAKNRE' A
#
# COMPACT_ATOMS: atom_id res chain seq x y z
N MET A 1 13.86 -15.62 5.08
CA MET A 1 13.07 -14.56 4.41
C MET A 1 11.71 -14.51 5.10
N ALA A 2 11.52 -13.61 6.06
CA ALA A 2 10.21 -13.43 6.66
C ALA A 2 9.27 -12.88 5.57
N LYS A 3 8.37 -13.71 5.06
CA LYS A 3 7.27 -13.26 4.21
C LYS A 3 6.46 -12.31 5.08
N VAL A 4 6.67 -11.00 4.91
CA VAL A 4 5.76 -10.02 5.47
C VAL A 4 4.36 -10.47 5.07
N PRO A 5 3.41 -10.59 6.00
CA PRO A 5 2.08 -11.06 5.67
C PRO A 5 1.50 -10.09 4.64
N ILE A 6 1.35 -10.56 3.41
CA ILE A 6 0.62 -9.88 2.32
C ILE A 6 -0.83 -9.56 2.79
N ASN A 7 -1.24 -10.10 3.95
CA ASN A 7 -2.51 -9.88 4.61
C ASN A 7 -2.52 -8.76 5.66
N ASP A 8 -1.41 -8.07 5.96
CA ASP A 8 -1.44 -6.98 6.92
C ASP A 8 -1.85 -5.65 6.25
N PRO A 9 -3.05 -5.10 6.55
CA PRO A 9 -3.48 -3.83 5.96
C PRO A 9 -2.58 -2.66 6.36
N LYS A 10 -2.00 -2.69 7.57
CA LYS A 10 -1.07 -1.66 8.04
C LYS A 10 0.21 -1.62 7.20
N HIS A 11 0.73 -2.77 6.80
CA HIS A 11 1.92 -2.84 5.96
C HIS A 11 1.69 -2.17 4.60
N TRP A 12 0.56 -2.43 3.97
CA TRP A 12 0.21 -1.80 2.70
C TRP A 12 -0.04 -0.30 2.81
N ARG A 13 -0.64 0.19 3.91
CA ARG A 13 -0.78 1.63 4.15
C ARG A 13 0.57 2.33 4.32
N ASP A 14 1.48 1.73 5.08
CA ASP A 14 2.84 2.24 5.30
C ASP A 14 3.60 2.37 3.97
N ARG A 15 3.51 1.34 3.11
CA ARG A 15 4.08 1.33 1.76
C ARG A 15 3.44 2.35 0.82
N ALA A 16 2.14 2.58 0.94
CA ALA A 16 1.42 3.60 0.18
C ALA A 16 1.89 5.02 0.57
N GLU A 17 2.06 5.28 1.86
CA GLU A 17 2.56 6.54 2.38
C GLU A 17 4.01 6.79 1.93
N GLU A 18 4.87 5.79 2.06
CA GLU A 18 6.26 5.86 1.61
C GLU A 18 6.35 6.14 0.09
N ALA A 19 5.51 5.49 -0.72
CA ALA A 19 5.42 5.75 -2.15
C ALA A 19 4.92 7.17 -2.46
N ARG A 20 3.99 7.73 -1.67
CA ARG A 20 3.55 9.13 -1.82
C ARG A 20 4.66 10.12 -1.49
N THR A 21 5.42 9.88 -0.42
CA THR A 21 6.57 10.71 -0.05
C THR A 21 7.64 10.68 -1.15
N LEU A 22 7.99 9.49 -1.64
CA LEU A 22 8.91 9.35 -2.77
C LEU A 22 8.36 10.04 -4.03
N ALA A 23 7.05 9.95 -4.28
CA ALA A 23 6.43 10.64 -5.40
C ALA A 23 6.55 12.17 -5.28
N ASP A 24 6.56 12.70 -4.06
CA ASP A 24 6.70 14.14 -3.84
C ASP A 24 8.13 14.64 -4.05
N GLU A 25 9.12 13.81 -3.72
CA GLU A 25 10.54 14.07 -3.99
C GLU A 25 10.91 13.95 -5.48
N LEU A 26 10.08 13.28 -6.29
CA LEU A 26 10.30 13.16 -7.73
C LEU A 26 10.03 14.48 -8.44
N THR A 27 11.06 14.97 -9.15
CA THR A 27 11.01 16.15 -10.02
C THR A 27 10.39 15.86 -11.38
N ASP A 28 10.41 14.60 -11.82
CA ASP A 28 9.78 14.15 -13.07
C ASP A 28 8.27 13.91 -12.84
N PRO A 29 7.38 14.67 -13.50
CA PRO A 29 5.93 14.53 -13.34
C PRO A 29 5.39 13.17 -13.79
N ASP A 30 6.01 12.52 -14.78
CA ASP A 30 5.61 11.17 -15.23
C ASP A 30 6.05 10.09 -14.24
N ALA A 31 7.21 10.28 -13.61
CA ALA A 31 7.67 9.41 -12.54
C ALA A 31 6.79 9.57 -11.28
N LYS A 32 6.47 10.82 -10.90
CA LYS A 32 5.55 11.15 -9.80
C LYS A 32 4.18 10.51 -10.03
N ARG A 33 3.60 10.65 -11.23
CA ARG A 33 2.31 10.04 -11.57
C ARG A 33 2.34 8.52 -11.47
N ARG A 34 3.41 7.87 -11.93
CA ARG A 34 3.58 6.41 -11.80
C ARG A 34 3.70 5.99 -10.33
N MET A 35 4.47 6.72 -9.53
CA MET A 35 4.64 6.42 -8.10
C MET A 35 3.35 6.61 -7.31
N LEU A 36 2.58 7.65 -7.59
CA LEU A 36 1.25 7.86 -6.99
C LEU A 36 0.29 6.72 -7.33
N ARG A 37 0.34 6.20 -8.57
CA ARG A 37 -0.48 5.05 -8.96
C ARG A 37 -0.11 3.79 -8.17
N ILE A 38 1.18 3.56 -7.93
CA ILE A 38 1.66 2.47 -7.07
C ILE A 38 1.15 2.64 -5.64
N ALA A 39 1.14 3.87 -5.11
CA ALA A 39 0.60 4.16 -3.80
C ALA A 39 -0.91 3.86 -3.70
N ASP A 40 -1.70 4.22 -4.71
CA ASP A 40 -3.12 3.90 -4.78
C ASP A 40 -3.37 2.38 -4.86
N ASP A 41 -2.55 1.66 -5.64
CA ASP A 41 -2.62 0.19 -5.72
C ASP A 41 -2.31 -0.45 -4.34
N TYR A 42 -1.36 0.09 -3.58
CA TYR A 42 -1.11 -0.35 -2.20
C TYR A 42 -2.28 -0.04 -1.26
N GLU A 43 -2.94 1.10 -1.40
CA GLU A 43 -4.15 1.41 -0.64
C GLU A 43 -5.29 0.43 -0.93
N GLU A 44 -5.48 0.02 -2.19
CA GLU A 44 -6.42 -1.04 -2.54
C GLU A 44 -6.06 -2.38 -1.88
N LEU A 45 -4.78 -2.75 -1.90
CA LEU A 45 -4.31 -3.97 -1.23
C LEU A 45 -4.55 -3.91 0.28
N ALA A 46 -4.35 -2.74 0.90
CA ALA A 46 -4.67 -2.51 2.30
C ALA A 46 -6.16 -2.75 2.58
N LYS A 47 -7.06 -2.18 1.77
CA LYS A 47 -8.51 -2.37 1.90
C LYS A 47 -8.91 -3.83 1.75
N ARG A 48 -8.30 -4.57 0.81
CA ARG A 48 -8.53 -6.02 0.62
C ARG A 48 -8.02 -6.83 1.80
N ALA A 49 -6.83 -6.50 2.32
CA ALA A 49 -6.26 -7.11 3.50
C ALA A 49 -7.13 -6.89 4.75
N GLU A 50 -7.65 -5.67 4.94
CA GLU A 50 -8.56 -5.31 6.02
C GLU A 50 -9.85 -6.14 5.97
N ARG A 51 -10.46 -6.29 4.79
CA ARG A 51 -11.63 -7.16 4.60
C ARG A 51 -11.33 -8.62 4.93
N ARG A 52 -10.16 -9.14 4.54
CA ARG A 52 -9.74 -10.51 4.87
C ARG A 52 -9.50 -10.69 6.37
N LEU A 53 -8.86 -9.72 7.01
CA LEU A 53 -8.60 -9.74 8.45
C LEU A 53 -9.91 -9.66 9.25
N ALA A 54 -10.84 -8.80 8.83
CA ALA A 54 -12.16 -8.68 9.43
C ALA A 54 -13.00 -9.97 9.26
N ALA A 55 -12.88 -10.65 8.12
CA ALA A 55 -13.51 -11.96 7.92
C ALA A 55 -12.90 -13.03 8.83
N LYS A 56 -11.57 -13.04 8.99
CA LYS A 56 -10.85 -14.00 9.83
C LYS A 56 -11.12 -13.82 11.33
N ASN A 57 -11.36 -12.59 11.79
CA ASN A 57 -11.66 -12.30 13.20
C ASN A 57 -13.14 -12.56 13.59
N ARG A 58 -13.98 -12.98 12.64
CA ARG A 58 -15.41 -13.30 12.87
C ARG A 58 -15.68 -14.79 13.08
N GLU A 59 -14.66 -15.64 13.06
CA GLU A 59 -14.72 -17.08 13.31
C GLU A 59 -14.29 -17.39 14.75
#